data_AF-W4PZ17-F1
#
_entry.id   AF-W4PZ17-F1
#
_cell.length_a   1.000
_cell.length_b   1.000
_cell.length_c   1.000
_cell.angle_alpha   90.00
_cell.angle_beta   90.00
_cell.angle_gamma   90.00
#
_symmetry.space_group_name_H-M   'P 1'
#
loop_
_entity.id
_entity.type
_entity.pdbx_description
1 polymer ?
#
loop_
_entity_poly.entity_id
_entity_poly.type
_entity_poly.pdbx_seq_one_letter_code
_entity_poly.pdbx_strand_id
1 'polypeptide(L)' 'MSEEEICIVHWKVTATFENGDYVLQFGSSESKEQALREMKKEEQLIRQQYRDRVRELDFWNICEVNESKHA' A
#
# COMPACT_ATOMS: atom_id res chain seq x y z
N MET A 1 -12.67 29.75 -1.97
CA MET A 1 -12.07 28.56 -2.61
C MET A 1 -11.38 27.82 -1.49
N SER A 2 -11.82 26.61 -1.15
CA SER A 2 -11.20 25.81 -0.09
C SER A 2 -9.84 25.29 -0.57
N GLU A 3 -8.82 25.42 0.26
CA GLU A 3 -7.57 24.71 0.11
C GLU A 3 -7.90 23.21 0.16
N GLU A 4 -7.86 22.52 -0.98
CA GLU A 4 -7.92 21.07 -0.98
C GLU A 4 -6.58 20.57 -0.44
N GLU A 5 -6.59 20.06 0.79
CA GLU A 5 -5.46 19.32 1.35
C GLU A 5 -5.15 18.13 0.45
N ILE A 6 -4.04 18.20 -0.30
CA ILE A 6 -3.57 17.07 -1.10
C ILE A 6 -3.02 16.03 -0.12
N CYS A 7 -3.74 14.92 0.01
CA CYS A 7 -3.36 13.78 0.83
C CYS A 7 -2.85 12.65 -0.09
N ILE A 8 -1.53 12.47 -0.16
CA ILE A 8 -0.94 11.32 -0.85
C ILE A 8 -0.91 10.15 0.12
N VAL A 9 -1.49 9.03 -0.28
CA VAL A 9 -1.55 7.81 0.51
C VAL A 9 -0.57 6.80 -0.05
N HIS A 10 0.51 6.57 0.67
CA HIS A 10 1.46 5.49 0.37
C HIS A 10 0.93 4.19 0.94
N TRP A 11 1.08 3.10 0.18
CA TRP A 11 0.67 1.76 0.59
C TRP A 11 1.75 0.73 0.28
N LYS A 12 1.76 -0.35 1.06
CA LYS A 12 2.73 -1.46 0.95
C LYS A 12 2.07 -2.79 1.29
N VAL A 13 2.40 -3.82 0.51
CA VAL A 13 2.09 -5.23 0.75
C VAL A 13 3.38 -6.02 0.83
N THR A 14 3.60 -6.76 1.92
CA THR A 14 4.74 -7.66 2.07
C THR A 14 4.24 -9.07 2.24
N ALA A 15 4.79 -10.02 1.49
CA ALA A 15 4.48 -11.43 1.64
C ALA A 15 5.74 -12.20 1.97
N THR A 16 5.78 -12.78 3.16
CA THR A 16 6.92 -13.58 3.64
C THR A 16 6.62 -15.05 3.39
N PHE A 17 7.57 -15.75 2.79
CA PHE A 17 7.48 -17.16 2.45
C PHE A 17 7.99 -18.05 3.59
N GLU A 18 7.67 -19.34 3.53
CA GLU A 18 8.09 -20.31 4.55
C GLU A 18 9.62 -20.43 4.70
N ASN A 19 10.36 -20.23 3.61
CA ASN A 19 11.81 -20.26 3.59
C ASN A 19 12.47 -18.95 4.07
N GLY A 20 11.68 -17.94 4.44
CA GLY A 20 12.16 -16.63 4.87
C GLY A 20 12.39 -15.61 3.76
N ASP A 21 12.24 -15.99 2.48
CA ASP A 21 12.22 -15.01 1.38
C ASP A 21 10.95 -14.15 1.46
N TYR A 22 10.96 -13.00 0.78
CA TYR A 22 9.79 -12.14 0.73
C TYR A 22 9.60 -11.47 -0.63
N VAL A 23 8.35 -11.13 -0.93
CA VAL A 23 7.95 -10.24 -2.02
C VAL A 23 7.38 -8.96 -1.42
N LEU A 24 7.79 -7.82 -1.97
CA LEU A 24 7.36 -6.50 -1.56
C LEU A 24 6.71 -5.79 -2.75
N GLN A 25 5.48 -5.32 -2.57
CA GLN A 25 4.81 -4.40 -3.49
C GLN A 25 4.45 -3.11 -2.77
N PHE A 26 4.61 -1.98 -3.44
CA PHE A 26 4.30 -0.67 -2.86
C PHE A 26 3.84 0.30 -3.94
N GLY A 27 3.10 1.32 -3.53
CA GLY A 27 2.61 2.36 -4.42
C GLY A 27 2.12 3.57 -3.64
N SER A 28 1.63 4.56 -4.37
CA SER A 28 1.02 5.76 -3.81
C SER A 28 -0.22 6.15 -4.61
N SER A 29 -1.20 6.74 -3.94
CA SER A 29 -2.45 7.19 -4.56
C SER A 29 -2.90 8.52 -3.96
N GLU A 30 -3.64 9.31 -4.74
CA GLU A 30 -4.16 10.63 -4.32
C GLU A 30 -5.35 10.53 -3.36
N SER A 31 -5.82 9.31 -3.05
CA SER A 31 -6.89 9.09 -2.10
C SER A 31 -6.72 7.78 -1.33
N LYS A 32 -7.23 7.76 -0.08
CA LYS A 32 -7.28 6.56 0.77
C LYS A 32 -8.01 5.41 0.08
N GLU A 33 -9.11 5.72 -0.59
CA GLU A 33 -9.96 4.72 -1.24
C GLU A 33 -9.25 4.07 -2.43
N GLN A 34 -8.53 4.85 -3.24
CA GLN A 34 -7.73 4.31 -4.32
C GLN A 34 -6.57 3.47 -3.80
N ALA A 35 -5.84 3.96 -2.80
CA ALA A 35 -4.75 3.21 -2.18
C ALA A 35 -5.22 1.86 -1.62
N LEU A 36 -6.38 1.83 -0.95
CA LEU A 36 -6.96 0.59 -0.43
C LEU A 36 -7.37 -0.37 -1.56
N ARG A 37 -7.91 0.13 -2.68
CA ARG A 37 -8.27 -0.69 -3.84
C ARG A 37 -7.02 -1.30 -4.50
N GLU A 38 -5.99 -0.49 -4.73
CA GLU A 38 -4.72 -0.94 -5.32
C GLU A 38 -4.00 -1.94 -4.43
N MET A 39 -3.88 -1.63 -3.13
CA MET A 39 -3.27 -2.54 -2.15
C MET A 39 -3.99 -3.89 -2.09
N LYS A 40 -5.33 -3.91 -2.09
CA LYS A 40 -6.10 -5.17 -2.14
C LYS A 40 -5.92 -5.94 -3.44
N LYS A 41 -5.77 -5.24 -4.57
CA LYS A 41 -5.51 -5.88 -5.85
C LYS A 41 -4.15 -6.58 -5.84
N GLU A 42 -3.11 -5.92 -5.35
CA GLU A 42 -1.78 -6.52 -5.22
C GLU A 42 -1.76 -7.68 -4.22
N GLU A 43 -2.47 -7.56 -3.10
CA GLU A 43 -2.68 -8.63 -2.14
C GLU A 43 -3.27 -9.90 -2.78
N GLN A 44 -4.33 -9.73 -3.58
CA GLN A 44 -4.96 -10.84 -4.29
C GLN A 44 -4.03 -11.46 -5.33
N LEU A 45 -3.29 -10.65 -6.09
CA LEU A 45 -2.32 -11.14 -7.07
C LEU A 45 -1.23 -11.97 -6.41
N ILE A 46 -0.67 -11.50 -5.29
CA ILE A 46 0.34 -12.22 -4.52
C ILE A 46 -0.23 -13.55 -4.00
N ARG A 47 -1.46 -13.55 -3.45
CA ARG A 47 -2.10 -14.79 -2.99
C ARG A 47 -2.35 -15.79 -4.12
N GLN A 48 -2.67 -15.32 -5.33
CA GLN A 48 -2.87 -16.20 -6.48
C GLN A 48 -1.56 -16.79 -6.98
N GLN A 49 -0.51 -15.97 -7.04
CA GLN A 49 0.81 -16.38 -7.56
C GLN A 49 1.59 -17.28 -6.58
N TYR A 50 1.46 -17.04 -5.28
CA TYR A 50 2.30 -17.67 -4.25
C TYR A 50 1.50 -18.42 -3.19
N ARG A 51 0.25 -18.81 -3.50
CA ARG A 51 -0.75 -19.37 -2.57
C ARG A 51 -0.18 -20.32 -1.51
N ASP A 52 0.57 -21.32 -1.96
CA ASP A 52 1.04 -22.43 -1.12
C ASP A 52 2.38 -22.13 -0.42
N ARG A 53 2.96 -20.95 -0.66
CA ARG A 53 4.29 -20.56 -0.19
C ARG A 53 4.26 -19.43 0.83
N VAL A 54 3.17 -18.66 0.89
CA VAL A 54 3.03 -17.50 1.76
C VAL A 54 2.74 -17.96 3.18
N ARG A 55 3.66 -17.64 4.10
CA ARG A 55 3.49 -17.83 5.54
C ARG A 55 2.76 -16.64 6.18
N GLU A 56 3.11 -15.43 5.76
CA GLU A 56 2.65 -14.19 6.39
C GLU A 56 2.46 -13.10 5.33
N LEU A 57 1.45 -12.24 5.56
CA LEU A 57 1.10 -11.13 4.68
C LEU A 57 0.86 -9.88 5.54
N ASP A 58 1.67 -8.86 5.31
CA ASP A 58 1.63 -7.59 6.03
C ASP A 58 1.21 -6.44 5.13
N PHE A 59 0.46 -5.51 5.70
CA PHE A 59 -0.12 -4.36 5.01
C PHE A 59 0.16 -3.09 5.79
N TRP A 60 0.46 -2.02 5.06
CA TRP A 60 0.68 -0.73 5.67
C TRP A 60 0.25 0.40 4.75
N ASN A 61 -0.35 1.44 5.32
CA ASN A 61 -0.64 2.69 4.64
C ASN A 61 -0.33 3.91 5.52
N ILE A 62 0.27 4.95 4.93
CA ILE A 62 0.37 6.27 5.56
C ILE A 62 -0.20 7.32 4.62
N CYS A 63 -0.96 8.24 5.19
CA CYS A 63 -1.37 9.49 4.56
C CYS A 63 -0.34 10.59 4.86
N GLU A 64 0.30 11.09 3.82
CA GLU A 64 1.09 12.31 3.88
C GLU A 64 0.19 13.48 3.48
N VAL A 65 -0.09 14.36 4.45
CA VAL A 65 -0.78 15.62 4.20
C VAL A 65 0.29 16.66 3.92
N ASN A 66 0.28 17.21 2.71
CA ASN A 66 1.19 18.30 2.37
C ASN A 66 0.58 19.60 2.92
N GLU A 67 0.88 19.91 4.18
CA GLU A 67 0.61 21.24 4.72
C GLU A 67 1.51 22.24 3.96
N SER A 68 0.93 22.94 2.98
CA SER A 68 1.61 24.09 2.38
C SER A 68 1.81 25.15 3.46
N LYS A 69 2.95 25.10 4.16
CA LYS A 69 3.39 26.20 4.99
C LYS A 69 3.73 27.35 4.06
N HIS A 70 2.83 28.32 3.98
CA HIS A 70 3.12 29.63 3.42
C HIS A 70 4.37 30.19 4.11
N ALA A 71 5.45 30.30 3.35
CA ALA A 71 6.67 31.04 3.69
C ALA A 71 6.73 32.31 2.85
#